data_AF-A0A821M9E7-F1
#
_entry.id   AF-A0A821M9E7-F1
#
_cell.length_a   1.000
_cell.length_b   1.000
_cell.length_c   1.000
_cell.angle_alpha   90.00
_cell.angle_beta   90.00
_cell.angle_gamma   90.00
#
_symmetry.space_group_name_H-M   'P 1'
#
loop_
_entity.id
_entity.type
_entity.pdbx_description
1 polymer ?
#
loop_
_entity_poly.entity_id
_entity_poly.type
_entity_poly.pdbx_seq_one_letter_code
_entity_poly.pdbx_strand_id
1 'polypeptide(L)'
;DQDSLPIEQIKQYANIGRQILKKFPLVPEEDEQRQQQPEESQKEGNEAQQRAKQFRQSQPKFQYTGHILSDLIYLLTRADDFEASWSLYEHYLGNKSTLINPLHESSLMSLLSLSIKQNHVDQALSIIETINELNYECLSNALDLLNRHDNLDIKDRQRLRAIQKNSSLESAHLVKLV
;
A
#
# COMPACT_ATOMS: atom_id res chain seq x y z
N ASP A 1 22.97 -0.97 14.42
CA ASP A 1 23.82 -1.11 13.21
C ASP A 1 24.21 -2.55 12.92
N GLN A 2 23.23 -3.45 12.75
CA GLN A 2 23.46 -4.79 12.21
C GLN A 2 22.29 -5.12 11.26
N ASP A 3 22.62 -5.77 10.14
CA ASP A 3 21.74 -6.25 9.06
C ASP A 3 21.30 -5.24 7.98
N SER A 4 22.24 -4.45 7.48
CA SER A 4 22.12 -3.95 6.09
C SER A 4 22.38 -5.12 5.13
N LEU A 5 21.32 -5.73 4.60
CA LEU A 5 21.42 -6.72 3.51
C LEU A 5 22.31 -6.16 2.39
N PRO A 6 23.21 -6.97 1.81
CA PRO A 6 24.00 -6.57 0.64
C PRO A 6 23.10 -6.05 -0.48
N ILE A 7 23.55 -5.02 -1.20
CA ILE A 7 22.80 -4.40 -2.31
C ILE A 7 22.34 -5.45 -3.33
N GLU A 8 23.17 -6.46 -3.59
CA GLU A 8 22.82 -7.56 -4.50
C GLU A 8 21.65 -8.43 -3.99
N GLN A 9 21.57 -8.67 -2.68
CA GLN A 9 20.42 -9.39 -2.11
C GLN A 9 19.14 -8.54 -2.18
N ILE A 10 19.25 -7.22 -1.94
CA ILE A 10 18.12 -6.30 -2.09
C ILE A 10 17.56 -6.34 -3.52
N LYS A 11 18.43 -6.29 -4.53
CA LYS A 11 18.03 -6.42 -5.95
C LYS A 11 17.37 -7.77 -6.25
N GLN A 12 17.89 -8.86 -5.68
CA GLN A 12 17.29 -10.19 -5.83
C GLN A 12 15.88 -10.24 -5.25
N TYR A 13 15.67 -9.72 -4.04
CA TYR A 13 14.34 -9.66 -3.43
C TYR A 13 13.38 -8.74 -4.19
N ALA A 14 13.85 -7.61 -4.70
CA ALA A 14 13.05 -6.73 -5.56
C ALA A 14 12.58 -7.46 -6.83
N ASN A 15 13.48 -8.21 -7.47
CA ASN A 15 13.13 -9.01 -8.64
C ASN A 15 12.10 -10.10 -8.31
N ILE A 16 12.21 -10.74 -7.14
CA ILE A 16 11.20 -11.69 -6.67
C ILE A 16 9.85 -10.98 -6.47
N GLY A 17 9.84 -9.81 -5.81
CA GLY A 17 8.65 -9.00 -5.63
C GLY A 17 7.97 -8.64 -6.96
N ARG A 18 8.73 -8.19 -7.96
CA ARG A 18 8.22 -7.91 -9.31
C ARG A 18 7.68 -9.15 -10.02
N GLN A 19 8.33 -10.31 -9.84
CA GLN A 19 7.83 -11.57 -10.40
C GLN A 19 6.51 -12.00 -9.76
N ILE A 20 6.35 -11.77 -8.45
CA ILE A 20 5.08 -11.99 -7.74
C ILE A 20 4.00 -11.08 -8.33
N LEU A 21 4.27 -9.78 -8.48
CA LEU A 21 3.32 -8.83 -9.07
C LEU A 21 2.95 -9.18 -10.51
N LYS A 22 3.90 -9.68 -11.31
CA LYS A 22 3.65 -10.14 -12.68
C LYS A 22 2.77 -11.39 -12.72
N LYS A 23 2.95 -12.31 -11.75
CA LYS A 23 2.18 -13.56 -11.68
C LYS A 23 0.80 -13.38 -11.06
N PHE A 24 0.68 -12.40 -10.16
CA PHE A 24 -0.52 -12.09 -9.39
C PHE A 24 -0.77 -10.58 -9.45
N PRO A 25 -1.31 -10.07 -10.57
CA PRO A 25 -1.53 -8.64 -10.74
C PRO A 25 -2.55 -8.12 -9.73
N LEU A 26 -2.41 -6.85 -9.35
CA LEU A 26 -3.26 -6.18 -8.36
C LEU A 26 -4.69 -5.96 -8.86
N VAL A 27 -4.87 -5.87 -10.19
CA VAL A 27 -6.16 -5.84 -10.86
C VAL A 27 -6.22 -7.08 -11.76
N PRO A 28 -7.28 -7.91 -11.67
CA PRO A 28 -7.43 -9.04 -12.57
C PRO A 28 -7.64 -8.57 -14.01
N GLU A 29 -6.89 -9.14 -14.97
CA GLU A 29 -6.98 -8.85 -16.42
C GLU A 29 -8.41 -9.03 -17.01
N GLU A 30 -9.31 -9.71 -16.28
CA GLU A 30 -10.69 -9.95 -16.71
C GLU A 30 -11.55 -8.67 -16.76
N ASP A 31 -11.20 -7.61 -16.01
CA ASP A 31 -11.94 -6.35 -16.03
C ASP A 31 -11.66 -5.51 -17.29
N GLU A 32 -10.49 -5.69 -17.92
CA GLU A 32 -10.17 -5.05 -19.21
C GLU A 32 -10.85 -5.76 -20.39
N GLN A 33 -10.96 -7.09 -20.37
CA GLN A 33 -11.59 -7.85 -21.46
C GLN A 33 -13.12 -7.70 -21.51
N ARG A 34 -13.77 -7.32 -20.40
CA ARG A 34 -15.22 -7.08 -20.37
C ARG A 34 -15.66 -5.78 -21.05
N GLN A 35 -14.75 -4.84 -21.33
CA GLN A 35 -15.12 -3.56 -21.97
C GLN A 35 -15.01 -3.58 -23.50
N GLN A 36 -14.58 -4.69 -24.13
CA GLN A 36 -14.29 -4.72 -25.58
C GLN A 36 -15.05 -5.76 -26.41
N GLN A 37 -16.01 -6.51 -25.86
CA GLN A 37 -16.81 -7.45 -26.66
C GLN A 37 -18.22 -6.90 -26.96
N PRO A 38 -18.58 -6.64 -28.23
CA PRO A 38 -19.96 -6.43 -28.64
C PRO A 38 -20.77 -7.71 -28.39
N GLU A 39 -21.96 -7.53 -27.82
CA GLU A 39 -22.93 -8.59 -27.52
C GLU A 39 -23.52 -9.20 -28.81
N GLU A 40 -22.79 -10.04 -29.54
CA GLU A 40 -23.42 -10.86 -30.59
C GLU A 40 -22.93 -12.30 -30.59
N SER A 41 -23.92 -13.21 -30.59
CA SER A 41 -23.84 -14.67 -30.78
C SER A 41 -23.99 -15.52 -29.52
N GLN A 42 -25.23 -15.59 -29.01
CA GLN A 42 -25.69 -16.77 -28.29
C GLN A 42 -26.43 -17.70 -29.25
N LYS A 43 -26.01 -18.97 -29.27
CA LYS A 43 -26.85 -20.17 -29.06
C LYS A 43 -26.16 -21.37 -29.72
N GLU A 44 -25.50 -22.20 -28.91
CA GLU A 44 -25.40 -23.68 -29.03
C GLU A 44 -24.27 -24.32 -28.18
N GLY A 45 -23.50 -23.53 -27.42
CA GLY A 45 -22.45 -24.03 -26.52
C GLY A 45 -22.76 -23.98 -25.01
N ASN A 46 -24.03 -23.79 -24.61
CA ASN A 46 -24.39 -23.28 -23.28
C ASN A 46 -23.93 -24.15 -22.10
N GLU A 47 -23.94 -25.48 -22.19
CA GLU A 47 -23.61 -26.33 -21.03
C GLU A 47 -22.10 -26.50 -20.82
N ALA A 48 -21.33 -26.62 -21.90
CA ALA A 48 -19.87 -26.67 -21.83
C ALA A 48 -19.27 -25.31 -21.44
N GLN A 49 -19.87 -24.21 -21.91
CA GLN A 49 -19.47 -22.85 -21.51
C GLN A 49 -19.92 -22.50 -20.09
N GLN A 50 -21.07 -22.99 -19.62
CA GLN A 50 -21.50 -22.83 -18.22
C GLN A 50 -20.64 -23.67 -17.27
N ARG A 51 -20.30 -24.92 -17.62
CA ARG A 51 -19.36 -25.74 -16.83
C ARG A 51 -17.95 -25.16 -16.84
N ALA A 52 -17.47 -24.65 -17.97
CA ALA A 52 -16.19 -23.95 -18.04
C ALA A 52 -16.19 -22.63 -17.26
N LYS A 53 -17.31 -21.88 -17.23
CA LYS A 53 -17.47 -20.68 -16.38
C LYS A 53 -17.51 -21.05 -14.89
N GLN A 54 -18.25 -22.09 -14.50
CA GLN A 54 -18.30 -22.59 -13.11
C GLN A 54 -16.95 -23.15 -12.64
N PHE A 55 -16.20 -23.84 -13.50
CA PHE A 55 -14.85 -24.32 -13.18
C PHE A 55 -13.78 -23.23 -13.18
N ARG A 56 -13.94 -22.15 -13.95
CA ARG A 56 -13.03 -20.98 -13.89
C ARG A 56 -13.29 -20.11 -12.66
N GLN A 57 -14.53 -20.07 -12.18
CA GLN A 57 -14.90 -19.38 -10.93
C GLN A 57 -14.35 -20.05 -9.66
N SER A 58 -13.83 -21.28 -9.74
CA SER A 58 -13.36 -22.02 -8.57
C SER A 58 -11.84 -22.00 -8.36
N GLN A 59 -11.06 -21.37 -9.25
CA GLN A 59 -9.67 -21.13 -8.92
C GLN A 59 -9.60 -20.08 -7.81
N PRO A 60 -8.95 -20.38 -6.66
CA PRO A 60 -8.79 -19.39 -5.62
C PRO A 60 -8.02 -18.21 -6.21
N LYS A 61 -8.68 -17.05 -6.31
CA LYS A 61 -8.01 -15.79 -6.64
C LYS A 61 -6.96 -15.57 -5.56
N PHE A 62 -5.73 -15.27 -5.99
CA PHE A 62 -4.69 -14.89 -5.04
C PHE A 62 -5.14 -13.63 -4.32
N GLN A 63 -5.44 -13.75 -3.03
CA GLN A 63 -5.82 -12.62 -2.19
C GLN A 63 -4.59 -12.18 -1.42
N TYR A 64 -4.15 -10.96 -1.69
CA TYR A 64 -3.17 -10.30 -0.87
C TYR A 64 -3.73 -10.13 0.54
N THR A 65 -3.01 -10.58 1.56
CA THR A 65 -3.30 -10.24 2.96
C THR A 65 -2.48 -9.02 3.37
N GLY A 66 -2.87 -8.32 4.45
CA GLY A 66 -2.08 -7.19 4.96
C GLY A 66 -0.62 -7.53 5.23
N HIS A 67 -0.33 -8.73 5.73
CA HIS A 67 1.04 -9.20 5.95
C HIS A 67 1.84 -9.30 4.65
N ILE A 68 1.29 -9.98 3.63
CA ILE A 68 1.97 -10.14 2.33
C ILE A 68 2.20 -8.76 1.69
N LEU A 69 1.22 -7.86 1.75
CA LEU A 69 1.37 -6.50 1.24
C LEU A 69 2.47 -5.76 1.99
N SER A 70 2.50 -5.85 3.31
CA SER A 70 3.51 -5.21 4.15
C SER A 70 4.92 -5.67 3.80
N ASP A 71 5.11 -6.98 3.66
CA ASP A 71 6.40 -7.57 3.34
C ASP A 71 6.87 -7.13 1.95
N LEU A 72 5.98 -7.16 0.95
CA LEU A 72 6.31 -6.73 -0.40
C LEU A 72 6.61 -5.22 -0.46
N ILE A 73 5.81 -4.38 0.21
CA ILE A 73 6.06 -2.94 0.32
C ILE A 73 7.43 -2.70 0.94
N TYR A 74 7.73 -3.37 2.06
CA TYR A 74 9.01 -3.25 2.75
C TYR A 74 10.19 -3.64 1.84
N LEU A 75 10.11 -4.77 1.15
CA LEU A 75 11.16 -5.26 0.26
C LEU A 75 11.39 -4.31 -0.94
N LEU A 76 10.33 -3.86 -1.60
CA LEU A 76 10.42 -2.96 -2.76
C LEU A 76 10.93 -1.58 -2.36
N THR A 77 10.49 -1.09 -1.20
CA THR A 77 10.99 0.17 -0.63
C THR A 77 12.49 0.12 -0.38
N ARG A 78 13.00 -0.98 0.19
CA ARG A 78 14.45 -1.15 0.41
C ARG A 78 15.25 -1.22 -0.88
N ALA A 79 14.60 -1.57 -1.98
CA ALA A 79 15.20 -1.57 -3.31
C ALA A 79 15.08 -0.21 -4.04
N ASP A 80 14.63 0.84 -3.35
CA ASP A 80 14.32 2.16 -3.91
C ASP A 80 13.27 2.09 -5.06
N ASP A 81 12.46 1.02 -5.12
CA ASP A 81 11.40 0.85 -6.13
C ASP A 81 10.09 1.50 -5.65
N PHE A 82 10.06 2.82 -5.71
CA PHE A 82 8.95 3.62 -5.22
C PHE A 82 7.64 3.29 -5.94
N GLU A 83 7.65 3.23 -7.27
CA GLU A 83 6.45 3.00 -8.08
C GLU A 83 5.76 1.68 -7.70
N ALA A 84 6.51 0.58 -7.66
CA ALA A 84 5.93 -0.72 -7.31
C ALA A 84 5.46 -0.77 -5.85
N SER A 85 6.20 -0.16 -4.92
CA SER A 85 5.79 -0.08 -3.52
C SER A 85 4.53 0.76 -3.32
N TRP A 86 4.38 1.85 -4.09
CA TRP A 86 3.22 2.71 -4.05
C TRP A 86 1.99 2.02 -4.63
N SER A 87 2.10 1.31 -5.75
CA SER A 87 0.97 0.55 -6.32
C SER A 87 0.40 -0.49 -5.35
N LEU A 88 1.26 -1.14 -4.56
CA LEU A 88 0.82 -2.06 -3.50
C LEU A 88 0.07 -1.34 -2.38
N TYR A 89 0.54 -0.15 -2.00
CA TYR A 89 -0.12 0.69 -1.01
C TYR A 89 -1.46 1.24 -1.51
N GLU A 90 -1.57 1.65 -2.78
CA GLU A 90 -2.84 2.03 -3.40
C GLU A 90 -3.82 0.86 -3.46
N HIS A 91 -3.35 -0.34 -3.78
CA HIS A 91 -4.16 -1.55 -3.70
C HIS A 91 -4.67 -1.80 -2.28
N TYR A 92 -3.84 -1.56 -1.26
CA TYR A 92 -4.28 -1.61 0.14
C TYR A 92 -5.40 -0.61 0.41
N LEU A 93 -5.24 0.66 0.03
CA LEU A 93 -6.25 1.70 0.25
C LEU A 93 -7.59 1.35 -0.43
N GLY A 94 -7.54 0.84 -1.66
CA GLY A 94 -8.74 0.43 -2.41
C GLY A 94 -9.45 -0.80 -1.84
N ASN A 95 -8.74 -1.65 -1.08
CA ASN A 95 -9.26 -2.92 -0.57
C ASN A 95 -9.25 -3.00 0.97
N LYS A 96 -9.08 -1.87 1.67
CA LYS A 96 -8.90 -1.84 3.13
C LYS A 96 -10.01 -2.58 3.90
N SER A 97 -11.24 -2.57 3.40
CA SER A 97 -12.40 -3.23 4.01
C SER A 97 -12.46 -4.74 3.80
N THR A 98 -11.74 -5.28 2.82
CA THR A 98 -11.75 -6.71 2.45
C THR A 98 -10.49 -7.44 2.90
N LEU A 99 -9.45 -6.69 3.31
CA LEU A 99 -8.20 -7.25 3.79
C LEU A 99 -8.33 -7.74 5.23
N ILE A 100 -7.87 -8.99 5.44
CA ILE A 100 -7.94 -9.67 6.74
C ILE A 100 -7.09 -8.97 7.81
N ASN A 101 -5.97 -8.36 7.40
CA ASN A 101 -5.04 -7.68 8.31
C ASN A 101 -4.66 -6.30 7.75
N PRO A 102 -4.37 -5.32 8.63
CA PRO A 102 -3.81 -4.03 8.22
C PRO A 102 -2.34 -4.16 7.79
N LEU A 103 -1.78 -3.09 7.22
CA LEU A 103 -0.35 -3.01 6.90
C LEU A 103 0.49 -2.85 8.18
N HIS A 104 1.67 -3.46 8.23
CA HIS A 104 2.60 -3.30 9.34
C HIS A 104 3.20 -1.89 9.39
N GLU A 105 3.35 -1.40 10.62
CA GLU A 105 3.98 -0.12 10.92
C GLU A 105 5.35 0.07 10.24
N SER A 106 6.21 -0.95 10.28
CA SER A 106 7.55 -0.91 9.68
C SER A 106 7.53 -0.71 8.16
N SER A 107 6.54 -1.31 7.47
CA SER A 107 6.37 -1.15 6.03
C SER A 107 5.92 0.27 5.66
N LEU A 108 4.99 0.83 6.43
CA LEU A 108 4.51 2.22 6.26
C LEU A 108 5.62 3.24 6.54
N MET A 109 6.37 3.07 7.63
CA MET A 109 7.49 3.96 7.96
C MET A 109 8.62 3.91 6.94
N SER A 110 8.89 2.72 6.38
CA SER A 110 9.87 2.57 5.30
C SER A 110 9.40 3.32 4.06
N LEU A 111 8.15 3.09 3.63
CA LEU A 111 7.58 3.75 2.46
C LEU A 111 7.54 5.27 2.65
N LEU A 112 7.14 5.76 3.84
CA LEU A 112 7.15 7.18 4.20
C LEU A 112 8.54 7.80 4.02
N SER A 113 9.57 7.12 4.51
CA SER A 113 10.95 7.58 4.41
C SER A 113 11.40 7.69 2.95
N LEU A 114 11.01 6.72 2.11
CA LEU A 114 11.27 6.76 0.67
C LEU A 114 10.49 7.89 -0.03
N SER A 115 9.22 8.07 0.30
CA SER A 115 8.38 9.16 -0.23
C SER A 115 9.01 10.52 0.05
N ILE A 116 9.47 10.77 1.28
CA ILE A 116 10.14 12.02 1.67
C ILE A 116 11.45 12.18 0.90
N LYS A 117 12.29 11.14 0.86
CA LYS A 117 13.58 11.14 0.13
C LYS A 117 13.40 11.47 -1.36
N GLN A 118 12.31 11.01 -1.97
CA GLN A 118 11.99 11.25 -3.38
C GLN A 118 11.07 12.46 -3.62
N ASN A 119 10.78 13.25 -2.57
CA ASN A 119 9.96 14.46 -2.64
C ASN A 119 8.49 14.23 -3.04
N HIS A 120 7.95 13.06 -2.69
CA HIS A 120 6.54 12.67 -2.84
C HIS A 120 5.75 13.04 -1.58
N VAL A 121 5.53 14.35 -1.37
CA VAL A 121 4.93 14.91 -0.14
C VAL A 121 3.47 14.48 0.05
N ASP A 122 2.67 14.49 -1.02
CA ASP A 122 1.27 14.05 -0.97
C ASP A 122 1.15 12.59 -0.54
N GLN A 123 2.01 11.73 -1.08
CA GLN A 123 2.09 10.32 -0.73
C GLN A 123 2.56 10.14 0.72
N ALA A 124 3.54 10.91 1.18
CA ALA A 124 3.97 10.92 2.57
C ALA A 124 2.82 11.29 3.52
N LEU A 125 2.03 12.31 3.20
CA LEU A 125 0.85 12.70 3.99
C LEU A 125 -0.20 11.59 4.03
N SER A 126 -0.50 10.95 2.90
CA SER A 126 -1.43 9.82 2.86
C SER A 126 -0.96 8.66 3.76
N ILE A 127 0.33 8.38 3.80
CA ILE A 127 0.87 7.33 4.68
C ILE A 127 0.70 7.71 6.15
N ILE A 128 0.96 8.97 6.52
CA ILE A 128 0.77 9.46 7.88
C ILE A 128 -0.70 9.39 8.31
N GLU A 129 -1.64 9.69 7.41
CA GLU A 129 -3.07 9.50 7.65
C GLU A 129 -3.38 8.03 7.94
N THR A 130 -2.87 7.11 7.15
CA THR A 130 -3.03 5.66 7.41
C THR A 130 -2.43 5.24 8.74
N ILE A 131 -1.25 5.74 9.11
CA ILE A 131 -0.62 5.49 10.42
C ILE A 131 -1.52 5.98 11.56
N ASN A 132 -2.12 7.16 11.43
CA ASN A 132 -3.06 7.71 12.40
C ASN A 132 -4.36 6.89 12.46
N GLU A 133 -4.94 6.52 11.32
CA GLU A 133 -6.15 5.70 11.23
C GLU A 133 -5.99 4.33 11.87
N LEU A 134 -4.81 3.73 11.76
CA LEU A 134 -4.47 2.44 12.36
C LEU A 134 -4.03 2.57 13.84
N ASN A 135 -3.95 3.79 14.37
CA ASN A 135 -3.50 4.11 15.72
C ASN A 135 -2.10 3.54 16.05
N TYR A 136 -1.16 3.63 15.11
CA TYR A 136 0.20 3.19 15.36
C TYR A 136 0.99 4.17 16.23
N GLU A 137 1.82 3.63 17.11
CA GLU A 137 2.61 4.41 18.08
C GLU A 137 3.66 5.30 17.40
N CYS A 138 4.12 4.92 16.20
CA CYS A 138 5.08 5.71 15.43
C CYS A 138 4.52 7.00 14.83
N LEU A 139 3.25 7.34 15.03
CA LEU A 139 2.66 8.56 14.48
C LEU A 139 3.49 9.81 14.80
N SER A 140 4.00 9.94 16.03
CA SER A 140 4.87 11.06 16.40
C SER A 140 6.15 11.11 15.54
N ASN A 141 6.79 9.95 15.33
CA ASN A 141 7.99 9.85 14.50
C ASN A 141 7.67 10.16 13.03
N ALA A 142 6.53 9.70 12.53
CA ALA A 142 6.07 9.94 11.16
C ALA A 142 5.81 11.43 10.90
N LEU A 143 5.14 12.11 11.84
CA LEU A 143 4.93 13.56 11.80
C LEU A 143 6.25 14.32 11.84
N ASP A 144 7.17 13.94 12.72
CA ASP A 144 8.49 14.58 12.85
C ASP A 144 9.35 14.40 11.59
N LEU A 145 9.31 13.22 10.96
CA LEU A 145 10.03 12.95 9.72
C LEU A 145 9.59 13.91 8.61
N LEU A 146 8.28 14.08 8.41
CA LEU A 146 7.78 14.97 7.38
C LEU A 146 8.00 16.44 7.75
N ASN A 147 7.81 16.84 9.01
CA ASN A 147 8.04 18.23 9.47
C ASN A 147 9.47 18.73 9.24
N ARG A 148 10.45 17.83 9.22
CA ARG A 148 11.86 18.15 8.91
C ARG A 148 12.15 18.31 7.42
N HIS A 149 11.18 18.02 6.56
CA HIS A 149 11.35 18.15 5.11
C HIS A 149 11.21 19.61 4.68
N ASP A 150 12.24 20.14 4.02
CA ASP A 150 12.33 21.57 3.72
C ASP A 150 11.27 22.06 2.71
N ASN A 151 10.74 21.16 1.88
CA ASN A 151 9.86 21.50 0.74
C ASN A 151 8.36 21.37 1.04
N LEU A 152 7.93 21.58 2.28
CA LEU A 152 6.51 21.56 2.65
C LEU A 152 5.83 22.88 2.30
N ASP A 153 4.80 22.81 1.45
CA ASP A 153 3.98 23.97 1.13
C ASP A 153 3.04 24.34 2.31
N ILE A 154 2.31 25.46 2.18
CA ILE A 154 1.40 25.92 3.24
C ILE A 154 0.24 24.94 3.46
N LYS A 155 -0.28 24.31 2.39
CA LYS A 155 -1.40 23.38 2.44
C LYS A 155 -1.00 22.08 3.11
N ASP A 156 0.18 21.55 2.79
CA ASP A 156 0.77 20.36 3.38
C ASP A 156 0.96 20.54 4.88
N ARG A 157 1.48 21.71 5.31
CA ARG A 157 1.60 22.05 6.72
C ARG A 157 0.24 22.13 7.42
N GLN A 158 -0.79 22.64 6.74
CA GLN A 158 -2.15 22.67 7.29
C GLN A 158 -2.72 21.25 7.44
N ARG A 159 -2.55 20.40 6.44
CA ARG A 159 -2.97 19.00 6.48
C ARG A 159 -2.27 18.22 7.58
N LEU A 160 -0.95 18.40 7.72
CA LEU A 160 -0.16 17.77 8.79
C LEU A 160 -0.63 18.20 10.19
N ARG A 161 -0.92 19.48 10.39
CA ARG A 161 -1.50 20.00 11.65
C ARG A 161 -2.89 19.43 11.92
N ALA A 162 -3.71 19.23 10.89
CA ALA A 162 -5.03 18.63 11.06
C ALA A 162 -4.93 17.18 11.54
N ILE A 163 -3.98 16.40 10.99
CA ILE A 163 -3.70 15.03 11.45
C ILE A 163 -3.25 15.04 12.91
N GLN A 164 -2.33 15.93 13.27
CA GLN A 164 -1.83 16.06 14.65
C GLN A 164 -2.96 16.38 15.64
N LYS A 165 -3.86 17.30 15.30
CA LYS A 165 -5.02 17.65 16.15
C LYS A 165 -6.04 16.53 16.29
N ASN A 166 -6.23 15.74 15.23
CA ASN A 166 -7.18 14.63 15.24
C ASN A 166 -6.62 13.38 15.94
N SER A 167 -5.31 13.35 16.21
CA SER A 167 -4.67 12.27 16.95
C SER A 167 -4.85 12.44 18.47
N SER A 168 -4.90 11.32 19.21
CA SER A 168 -4.97 11.34 20.68
C SER A 168 -3.70 11.92 21.35
N LEU A 169 -2.72 12.39 20.60
CA LEU A 169 -1.49 12.98 21.11
C LEU A 169 -1.74 14.30 21.87
N GLU A 170 -2.81 15.05 21.55
CA GLU A 170 -3.20 16.23 22.35
C GLU A 170 -3.81 15.85 23.71
N SER A 171 -4.54 14.73 23.82
CA SER A 171 -5.11 14.33 25.11
C SER A 171 -4.04 13.84 26.11
N ALA A 172 -2.86 13.42 25.64
CA ALA A 172 -1.71 13.10 26.50
C ALA A 172 -0.94 14.34 26.98
N HIS A 173 -0.87 15.41 26.17
CA HIS A 173 -0.19 16.65 26.56
C HIS A 173 -1.02 17.53 27.52
N LEU A 174 -2.35 17.44 27.46
CA LEU A 174 -3.23 18.16 28.39
C LEU A 174 -3.33 17.52 29.80
N VAL A 175 -2.98 16.24 29.96
CA VAL A 175 -3.04 15.56 31.27
C VAL A 175 -1.82 15.85 32.16
N LYS A 176 -0.71 16.38 31.61
CA LYS A 176 0.48 16.75 32.40
C LYS A 176 0.49 18.21 32.91
N LEU A 177 -0.61 18.95 32.77
CA LEU A 177 -0.73 20.35 33.19
C LEU A 177 -1.82 20.61 34.24
N VAL A 178 -2.30 19.56 34.92
CA VAL A 178 -3.19 19.65 36.10
C VAL A 178 -2.51 19.02 37.29
#